data_AF-A0A8J6LF41-F1
#
_entry.id   AF-A0A8J6LF41-F1
#
_cell.length_a   1.000
_cell.length_b   1.000
_cell.length_c   1.000
_cell.angle_alpha   90.00
_cell.angle_beta   90.00
_cell.angle_gamma   90.00
#
_symmetry.space_group_name_H-M   'P 1'
#
loop_
_entity.id
_entity.type
_entity.pdbx_description
1 polymer ?
#
loop_
_entity_poly.entity_id
_entity_poly.type
_entity_poly.pdbx_seq_one_letter_code
_entity_poly.pdbx_strand_id
1 'polypeptide(L)'
;MEQLQMKELQDSLEAEQYFSTLYKTQTNELREELEEKNRINKEFEEECASLKHQCQIAIARADSEALARSIAEETVADLEKEKTMKELELKDLLAKHRSEVNSKEVILNSLKDREMELKKINEHLSKDKDDISRQLKQLQDEFNKKVGSSEEIDKLKSKLQTESLLKQQAVNKLHEILNRKDLREIKGKSKISNADLRRKEKDLKKLQQELSQERDKFNQTMSNFQRSIQELTMQCNEESAARQRLQMELDSKDSEIEQLQLKLAALNSETASLSSADNDGDEIHSDSMFEGWLSIPSRQNIKRHGWKKQYVVVSSRKIIFYDSENDKQNTDPGIVLDLCKVFHVRSVTQGDVIRADSKDIPRIFQLLYAGEGEARKTDEQGNSLDVSSMRNFEDKPGTTIHKGHEFLNISYHMPTTCEVCPKPMWNMFRPPPALECRRCRIKIHKDHLDKKEDNVPPCKLHYDPSYAKELLLLAPSVDDQQQWVVRLSRKIQKCGFKANNSNAIDSSAKISPR
;
A
#
# COMPACT_ATOMS: atom_id res chain seq x y z
N MET A 1 75.18 102.90 -68.99
CA MET A 1 75.79 102.23 -67.82
C MET A 1 74.73 101.98 -66.76
N GLU A 2 74.02 103.01 -66.28
CA GLU A 2 72.95 102.88 -65.27
C GLU A 2 71.75 102.00 -65.69
N GLN A 3 71.31 102.08 -66.96
CA GLN A 3 70.21 101.24 -67.44
C GLN A 3 70.55 99.74 -67.49
N LEU A 4 71.83 99.39 -67.70
CA LEU A 4 72.28 98.00 -67.72
C LEU A 4 72.30 97.42 -66.30
N GLN A 5 72.79 98.22 -65.34
CA GLN A 5 72.85 97.87 -63.92
C GLN A 5 71.44 97.72 -63.30
N MET A 6 70.50 98.58 -63.68
CA MET A 6 69.09 98.45 -63.28
C MET A 6 68.46 97.14 -63.78
N LYS A 7 68.77 96.76 -65.02
CA LYS A 7 68.27 95.50 -65.60
C LYS A 7 68.87 94.27 -64.91
N GLU A 8 70.18 94.27 -64.65
CA GLU A 8 70.85 93.18 -63.90
C GLU A 8 70.29 93.01 -62.48
N LEU A 9 70.01 94.11 -61.78
CA LEU A 9 69.36 94.07 -60.46
C LEU A 9 67.92 93.55 -60.52
N GLN A 10 67.18 93.89 -61.58
CA GLN A 10 65.84 93.39 -61.80
C GLN A 10 65.83 91.89 -62.11
N ASP A 11 66.70 91.43 -63.02
CA ASP A 11 66.85 90.01 -63.34
C ASP A 11 67.29 89.20 -62.10
N SER A 12 68.16 89.76 -61.26
CA SER A 12 68.57 89.16 -59.98
C SER A 12 67.41 89.10 -58.97
N LEU A 13 66.58 90.15 -58.89
CA LEU A 13 65.41 90.17 -58.02
C LEU A 13 64.36 89.14 -58.46
N GLU A 14 64.12 89.02 -59.77
CA GLU A 14 63.19 88.03 -60.34
C GLU A 14 63.68 86.60 -60.08
N ALA A 15 64.98 86.33 -60.20
CA ALA A 15 65.58 85.04 -59.84
C ALA A 15 65.42 84.72 -58.35
N GLU A 16 65.70 85.68 -57.46
CA GLU A 16 65.53 85.51 -56.00
C GLU A 16 64.05 85.32 -55.62
N GLN A 17 63.12 86.02 -56.27
CA GLN A 17 61.68 85.81 -56.07
C GLN A 17 61.23 84.42 -56.53
N TYR A 18 61.80 83.91 -57.62
CA TYR A 18 61.56 82.55 -58.10
C TYR A 18 62.08 81.50 -57.10
N PHE A 19 63.32 81.62 -56.63
CA PHE A 19 63.87 80.72 -55.60
C PHE A 19 63.10 80.80 -54.28
N SER A 20 62.71 82.01 -53.83
CA SER A 20 61.87 82.20 -52.65
C SER A 20 60.53 81.47 -52.77
N THR A 21 59.91 81.50 -53.95
CA THR A 21 58.66 80.78 -54.22
C THR A 21 58.88 79.28 -54.18
N LEU A 22 59.94 78.77 -54.83
CA LEU A 22 60.27 77.34 -54.82
C LEU A 22 60.53 76.82 -53.40
N TYR A 23 61.33 77.52 -52.59
CA TYR A 23 61.59 77.13 -51.20
C TYR A 23 60.33 77.17 -50.33
N LYS A 24 59.42 78.13 -50.56
CA LYS A 24 58.12 78.16 -49.87
C LYS A 24 57.26 76.95 -50.24
N THR A 25 57.19 76.60 -51.52
CA THR A 25 56.47 75.40 -51.98
C THR A 25 57.07 74.14 -51.35
N GLN A 26 58.39 73.96 -51.43
CA GLN A 26 59.06 72.80 -50.83
C GLN A 26 58.85 72.72 -49.31
N THR A 27 58.87 73.86 -48.61
CA THR A 27 58.59 73.91 -47.16
C THR A 27 57.15 73.51 -46.85
N ASN A 28 56.19 73.92 -47.68
CA ASN A 28 54.79 73.54 -47.52
C ASN A 28 54.58 72.06 -47.81
N GLU A 29 55.14 71.52 -48.89
CA GLU A 29 55.08 70.09 -49.23
C GLU A 29 55.68 69.23 -48.10
N LEU A 30 56.85 69.57 -47.59
CA LEU A 30 57.46 68.86 -46.46
C LEU A 30 56.62 68.96 -45.17
N ARG A 31 55.92 70.09 -44.97
CA ARG A 31 55.01 70.24 -43.83
C ARG A 31 53.80 69.32 -43.99
N GLU A 32 53.18 69.29 -45.18
CA GLU A 32 52.06 68.41 -45.49
C GLU A 32 52.46 66.93 -45.35
N GLU A 33 53.63 66.53 -45.86
CA GLU A 33 54.17 65.18 -45.67
C GLU A 33 54.40 64.85 -44.19
N LEU A 34 54.94 65.79 -43.41
CA LEU A 34 55.14 65.59 -41.97
C LEU A 34 53.81 65.44 -41.22
N GLU A 35 52.81 66.26 -41.55
CA GLU A 35 51.46 66.19 -40.98
C GLU A 35 50.78 64.86 -41.32
N GLU A 36 50.91 64.40 -42.57
CA GLU A 36 50.41 63.10 -43.03
C GLU A 36 51.07 61.95 -42.26
N LYS A 37 52.41 61.95 -42.14
CA LYS A 37 53.15 60.92 -41.39
C LYS A 37 52.78 60.92 -39.91
N ASN A 38 52.57 62.09 -39.30
CA ASN A 38 52.10 62.19 -37.92
C ASN A 38 50.69 61.62 -37.75
N ARG A 39 49.79 61.85 -38.71
CA ARG A 39 48.45 61.27 -38.69
C ARG A 39 48.50 59.74 -38.74
N ILE A 40 49.26 59.19 -39.69
CA ILE A 40 49.46 57.74 -39.83
C ILE A 40 50.08 57.12 -38.58
N ASN A 41 51.11 57.75 -37.99
CA ASN A 41 51.71 57.26 -36.75
C ASN A 41 50.69 57.19 -35.60
N LYS A 42 49.84 58.21 -35.48
CA LYS A 42 48.79 58.23 -34.45
C LYS A 42 47.76 57.12 -34.66
N GLU A 43 47.34 56.89 -35.90
CA GLU A 43 46.43 55.78 -36.26
C GLU A 43 47.06 54.42 -35.89
N PHE A 44 48.35 54.21 -36.19
CA PHE A 44 49.05 52.99 -35.80
C PHE A 44 49.19 52.83 -34.28
N GLU A 45 49.43 53.92 -33.53
CA GLU A 45 49.48 53.89 -32.07
C GLU A 45 48.13 53.48 -31.46
N GLU A 46 47.03 54.02 -31.99
CA GLU A 46 45.66 53.67 -31.59
C GLU A 46 45.32 52.21 -31.91
N GLU A 47 45.71 51.71 -33.09
CA GLU A 47 45.55 50.31 -33.47
C GLU A 47 46.38 49.38 -32.59
N CYS A 48 47.63 49.72 -32.30
CA CYS A 48 48.49 48.95 -31.40
C CYS A 48 47.90 48.87 -29.98
N ALA A 49 47.35 49.98 -29.47
CA ALA A 49 46.69 50.00 -28.17
C ALA A 49 45.43 49.11 -28.16
N SER A 50 44.62 49.18 -29.23
CA SER A 50 43.44 48.34 -29.40
C SER A 50 43.80 46.84 -29.45
N LEU A 51 44.78 46.45 -30.27
CA LEU A 51 45.25 45.07 -30.37
C LEU A 51 45.81 44.56 -29.04
N LYS A 52 46.58 45.38 -28.32
CA LYS A 52 47.07 45.02 -26.98
C LYS A 52 45.93 44.73 -26.01
N HIS A 53 44.87 45.55 -26.03
CA HIS A 53 43.71 45.34 -25.17
C HIS A 53 42.95 44.06 -25.56
N GLN A 54 42.77 43.80 -26.86
CA GLN A 54 42.15 42.56 -27.34
C GLN A 54 42.94 41.32 -26.91
N CYS A 55 44.28 41.35 -27.01
CA CYS A 55 45.14 40.27 -26.52
C CYS A 55 45.00 40.05 -25.01
N GLN A 56 44.90 41.11 -24.20
CA GLN A 56 44.69 40.97 -22.76
C GLN A 56 43.36 40.29 -22.43
N ILE A 57 42.28 40.65 -23.14
CA ILE A 57 40.97 40.00 -22.98
C ILE A 57 41.05 38.53 -23.39
N ALA A 58 41.71 38.22 -24.51
CA ALA A 58 41.87 36.85 -24.99
C ALA A 58 42.64 35.98 -23.99
N ILE A 59 43.72 36.50 -23.39
CA ILE A 59 44.48 35.82 -22.34
C ILE A 59 43.60 35.55 -21.12
N ALA A 60 42.89 36.57 -20.61
CA ALA A 60 42.01 36.42 -19.45
C ALA A 60 40.89 35.38 -19.70
N ARG A 61 40.36 35.31 -20.93
CA ARG A 61 39.39 34.27 -21.32
C ARG A 61 40.01 32.88 -21.34
N ALA A 62 41.21 32.74 -21.91
CA ALA A 62 41.92 31.46 -21.96
C ALA A 62 42.26 30.94 -20.55
N ASP A 63 42.68 31.82 -19.65
CA ASP A 63 42.96 31.46 -18.24
C ASP A 63 41.68 31.01 -17.51
N SER A 64 40.57 31.73 -17.71
CA SER A 64 39.26 31.36 -17.15
C SER A 64 38.77 30.02 -17.68
N GLU A 65 38.95 29.75 -18.98
CA GLU A 65 38.55 28.48 -19.60
C GLU A 65 39.44 27.33 -19.11
N ALA A 66 40.75 27.55 -18.98
CA ALA A 66 41.67 26.56 -18.44
C ALA A 66 41.31 26.17 -16.99
N LEU A 67 40.95 27.14 -16.15
CA LEU A 67 40.47 26.88 -14.80
C LEU A 67 39.15 26.10 -14.81
N ALA A 68 38.17 26.49 -15.63
CA ALA A 68 36.91 25.79 -15.75
C ALA A 68 37.09 24.33 -16.22
N ARG A 69 37.99 24.12 -17.19
CA ARG A 69 38.38 22.77 -17.67
C ARG A 69 39.00 21.94 -16.54
N SER A 70 39.92 22.51 -15.76
CA SER A 70 40.53 21.80 -14.63
C SER A 70 39.52 21.37 -13.58
N ILE A 71 38.55 22.22 -13.24
CA ILE A 71 37.49 21.91 -12.27
C ILE A 71 36.58 20.80 -12.83
N ALA A 72 36.24 20.86 -14.11
CA ALA A 72 35.43 19.84 -14.77
C ALA A 72 36.15 18.49 -14.80
N GLU A 73 37.45 18.46 -15.13
CA GLU A 73 38.28 17.25 -15.13
C GLU A 73 38.36 16.61 -13.73
N GLU A 74 38.55 17.40 -12.68
CA GLU A 74 38.54 16.91 -11.29
C GLU A 74 37.17 16.31 -10.91
N THR A 75 36.09 17.01 -11.26
CA THR A 75 34.72 16.54 -11.01
C THR A 75 34.45 15.21 -11.71
N VAL A 76 34.88 15.07 -12.98
CA VAL A 76 34.75 13.81 -13.73
C VAL A 76 35.54 12.69 -13.06
N ALA A 77 36.78 12.96 -12.63
CA ALA A 77 37.61 11.96 -11.96
C ALA A 77 36.99 11.48 -10.64
N ASP A 78 36.35 12.36 -9.87
CA ASP A 78 35.66 11.98 -8.63
C ASP A 78 34.38 11.19 -8.90
N LEU A 79 33.61 11.56 -9.93
CA LEU A 79 32.44 10.78 -10.37
C LEU A 79 32.83 9.37 -10.87
N GLU A 80 33.97 9.24 -11.55
CA GLU A 80 34.49 7.94 -11.97
C GLU A 80 34.89 7.04 -10.79
N LYS A 81 35.49 7.62 -9.74
CA LYS A 81 35.78 6.90 -8.50
C LYS A 81 34.49 6.47 -7.80
N GLU A 82 33.51 7.37 -7.67
CA GLU A 82 32.22 7.05 -7.04
C GLU A 82 31.49 5.95 -7.80
N LYS A 83 31.44 6.04 -9.13
CA LYS A 83 30.87 5.00 -10.00
C LYS A 83 31.54 3.65 -9.74
N THR A 84 32.88 3.62 -9.69
CA THR A 84 33.64 2.39 -9.44
C THR A 84 33.32 1.80 -8.07
N MET A 85 33.22 2.62 -7.02
CA MET A 85 32.82 2.17 -5.68
C MET A 85 31.39 1.60 -5.67
N LYS A 86 30.44 2.28 -6.32
CA LYS A 86 29.05 1.83 -6.42
C LYS A 86 28.90 0.53 -7.21
N GLU A 87 29.68 0.35 -8.28
CA GLU A 87 29.73 -0.89 -9.04
C GLU A 87 30.23 -2.07 -8.19
N LEU A 88 31.25 -1.83 -7.34
CA LEU A 88 31.75 -2.85 -6.41
C LEU A 88 30.72 -3.19 -5.32
N GLU A 89 30.10 -2.18 -4.70
CA GLU A 89 29.03 -2.37 -3.71
C GLU A 89 27.86 -3.18 -4.28
N LEU A 90 27.43 -2.86 -5.50
CA LEU A 90 26.36 -3.59 -6.20
C LEU A 90 26.76 -5.03 -6.47
N LYS A 91 28.00 -5.27 -6.92
CA LYS A 91 28.51 -6.62 -7.20
C LYS A 91 28.54 -7.48 -5.94
N ASP A 92 28.97 -6.91 -4.82
CA ASP A 92 28.99 -7.60 -3.52
C ASP A 92 27.58 -7.91 -3.02
N LEU A 93 26.64 -6.96 -3.17
CA LEU A 93 25.25 -7.15 -2.80
C LEU A 93 24.57 -8.24 -3.65
N LEU A 94 24.81 -8.26 -4.96
CA LEU A 94 24.32 -9.31 -5.85
C LEU A 94 24.92 -10.68 -5.52
N ALA A 95 26.20 -10.74 -5.16
CA ALA A 95 26.84 -11.98 -4.72
C ALA A 95 26.23 -12.52 -3.43
N LYS A 96 25.99 -11.65 -2.43
CA LYS A 96 25.30 -12.01 -1.19
C LYS A 96 23.89 -12.51 -1.45
N HIS A 97 23.10 -11.77 -2.22
CA HIS A 97 21.73 -12.15 -2.56
C HIS A 97 21.68 -13.51 -3.27
N ARG A 98 22.59 -13.76 -4.22
CA ARG A 98 22.69 -15.06 -4.90
C ARG A 98 23.01 -16.20 -3.92
N SER A 99 23.91 -15.96 -2.97
CA SER A 99 24.25 -16.95 -1.93
C SER A 99 23.04 -17.24 -1.02
N GLU A 100 22.31 -16.21 -0.60
CA GLU A 100 21.10 -16.34 0.22
C GLU A 100 19.99 -17.08 -0.50
N VAL A 101 19.75 -16.80 -1.79
CA VAL A 101 18.78 -17.52 -2.61
C VAL A 101 19.14 -19.00 -2.68
N ASN A 102 20.39 -19.33 -3.01
CA ASN A 102 20.86 -20.71 -3.04
C ASN A 102 20.70 -21.41 -1.67
N SER A 103 20.99 -20.71 -0.56
CA SER A 103 20.81 -21.26 0.79
C SER A 103 19.33 -21.54 1.09
N LYS A 104 18.43 -20.62 0.74
CA LYS A 104 16.99 -20.78 0.90
C LYS A 104 16.44 -21.91 0.03
N GLU A 105 16.95 -22.08 -1.20
CA GLU A 105 16.58 -23.19 -2.09
C GLU A 105 16.96 -24.55 -1.49
N VAL A 106 18.16 -24.68 -0.91
CA VAL A 106 18.59 -25.90 -0.23
C VAL A 106 17.68 -26.23 0.95
N ILE A 107 17.34 -25.23 1.77
CA ILE A 107 16.42 -25.42 2.90
C ILE A 107 15.03 -25.83 2.39
N LEU A 108 14.52 -25.16 1.37
CA LEU A 108 13.20 -25.43 0.80
C LEU A 108 13.12 -26.86 0.22
N ASN A 109 14.18 -27.33 -0.44
CA ASN A 109 14.23 -28.71 -0.93
C ASN A 109 14.24 -29.73 0.22
N SER A 110 15.01 -29.49 1.28
CA SER A 110 15.00 -30.39 2.45
C SER A 110 13.65 -30.42 3.17
N LEU A 111 12.94 -29.29 3.25
CA LEU A 111 11.58 -29.24 3.79
C LEU A 111 10.58 -29.99 2.91
N LYS A 112 10.69 -29.89 1.58
CA LYS A 112 9.86 -30.66 0.64
C LYS A 112 10.08 -32.17 0.79
N ASP A 113 11.32 -32.61 0.93
CA ASP A 113 11.63 -34.03 1.14
C ASP A 113 11.00 -34.52 2.46
N ARG A 114 11.13 -33.73 3.53
CA ARG A 114 10.52 -34.04 4.83
C ARG A 114 9.00 -34.04 4.79
N GLU A 115 8.37 -33.13 4.05
CA GLU A 115 6.92 -33.12 3.83
C GLU A 115 6.49 -34.41 3.13
N MET A 116 7.24 -34.85 2.12
CA MET A 116 6.95 -36.08 1.38
C MET A 116 7.08 -37.33 2.28
N GLU A 117 8.08 -37.39 3.16
CA GLU A 117 8.21 -38.44 4.17
C GLU A 117 7.03 -38.47 5.13
N LEU A 118 6.63 -37.30 5.67
CA LEU A 118 5.50 -37.19 6.58
C LEU A 118 4.19 -37.62 5.91
N LYS A 119 3.97 -37.28 4.62
CA LYS A 119 2.82 -37.76 3.85
C LYS A 119 2.80 -39.28 3.76
N LYS A 120 3.94 -39.92 3.44
CA LYS A 120 4.05 -41.39 3.39
C LYS A 120 3.74 -42.04 4.75
N ILE A 121 4.26 -41.47 5.84
CA ILE A 121 3.98 -41.95 7.21
C ILE A 121 2.49 -41.82 7.53
N ASN A 122 1.87 -40.69 7.19
CA ASN A 122 0.46 -40.44 7.46
C ASN A 122 -0.46 -41.39 6.67
N GLU A 123 -0.13 -41.66 5.40
CA GLU A 123 -0.82 -42.68 4.60
C GLU A 123 -0.71 -44.07 5.22
N HIS A 124 0.47 -44.43 5.74
CA HIS A 124 0.67 -45.71 6.42
C HIS A 124 -0.17 -45.81 7.70
N LEU A 125 -0.12 -44.78 8.56
CA LEU A 125 -0.93 -44.72 9.79
C LEU A 125 -2.44 -44.74 9.50
N SER A 126 -2.89 -44.14 8.39
CA SER A 126 -4.29 -44.21 7.96
C SER A 126 -4.70 -45.64 7.60
N LYS A 127 -3.83 -46.39 6.90
CA LYS A 127 -4.09 -47.81 6.58
C LYS A 127 -4.17 -48.66 7.84
N ASP A 128 -3.23 -48.49 8.77
CA ASP A 128 -3.22 -49.22 10.03
C ASP A 128 -4.48 -48.91 10.86
N LYS A 129 -4.91 -47.64 10.88
CA LYS A 129 -6.17 -47.22 11.52
C LYS A 129 -7.38 -47.93 10.90
N ASP A 130 -7.45 -48.00 9.58
CA ASP A 130 -8.56 -48.66 8.88
C ASP A 130 -8.58 -50.16 9.14
N ASP A 131 -7.41 -50.80 9.23
CA ASP A 131 -7.28 -52.22 9.54
C ASP A 131 -7.64 -52.55 10.99
N ILE A 132 -7.20 -51.72 11.96
CA ILE A 132 -7.63 -51.83 13.36
C ILE A 132 -9.14 -51.59 13.48
N SER A 133 -9.69 -50.62 12.75
CA SER A 133 -11.14 -50.36 12.75
C SER A 133 -11.93 -51.54 12.19
N ARG A 134 -11.41 -52.21 11.15
CA ARG A 134 -11.99 -53.45 10.62
C ARG A 134 -11.94 -54.59 11.64
N GLN A 135 -10.81 -54.79 12.32
CA GLN A 135 -10.68 -55.79 13.38
C GLN A 135 -11.62 -55.53 14.55
N LEU A 136 -11.74 -54.27 15.00
CA LEU A 136 -12.68 -53.86 16.05
C LEU A 136 -14.12 -54.19 15.66
N LYS A 137 -14.51 -53.88 14.42
CA LYS A 137 -15.86 -54.19 13.92
C LYS A 137 -16.13 -55.70 13.90
N GLN A 138 -15.17 -56.51 13.44
CA GLN A 138 -15.29 -57.97 13.46
C GLN A 138 -15.46 -58.52 14.89
N LEU A 139 -14.63 -58.06 15.83
CA LEU A 139 -14.74 -58.47 17.24
C LEU A 139 -16.08 -58.03 17.86
N GLN A 140 -16.58 -56.86 17.49
CA GLN A 140 -17.88 -56.38 17.96
C GLN A 140 -19.04 -57.19 17.40
N ASP A 141 -18.99 -57.60 16.13
CA ASP A 141 -19.98 -58.49 15.52
C ASP A 141 -19.94 -59.89 16.14
N GLU A 142 -18.75 -60.43 16.43
CA GLU A 142 -18.60 -61.69 17.17
C GLU A 142 -19.12 -61.61 18.60
N PHE A 143 -18.87 -60.51 19.29
CA PHE A 143 -19.41 -60.26 20.62
C PHE A 143 -20.94 -60.22 20.59
N ASN A 144 -21.54 -59.49 19.65
CA ASN A 144 -22.99 -59.42 19.48
C ASN A 144 -23.61 -60.80 19.18
N LYS A 145 -22.95 -61.64 18.35
CA LYS A 145 -23.39 -63.02 18.11
C LYS A 145 -23.37 -63.86 19.40
N LYS A 146 -22.30 -63.77 20.20
CA LYS A 146 -22.20 -64.49 21.47
C LYS A 146 -23.26 -64.04 22.48
N VAL A 147 -23.56 -62.75 22.54
CA VAL A 147 -24.65 -62.20 23.38
C VAL A 147 -26.00 -62.77 22.93
N GLY A 148 -26.29 -62.78 21.63
CA GLY A 148 -27.52 -63.38 21.08
C GLY A 148 -27.66 -64.88 21.40
N SER A 149 -26.58 -65.66 21.26
CA SER A 149 -26.57 -67.07 21.66
C SER A 149 -26.73 -67.25 23.18
N SER A 150 -26.22 -66.33 24.00
CA SER A 150 -26.43 -66.36 25.46
C SER A 150 -27.89 -66.13 25.82
N GLU A 151 -28.58 -65.18 25.17
CA GLU A 151 -30.01 -64.96 25.38
C GLU A 151 -30.85 -66.17 24.97
N GLU A 152 -30.45 -66.86 23.90
CA GLU A 152 -31.10 -68.08 23.44
C GLU A 152 -30.89 -69.26 24.41
N ILE A 153 -29.67 -69.38 24.96
CA ILE A 153 -29.36 -70.32 26.05
C ILE A 153 -30.22 -70.01 27.29
N ASP A 154 -30.39 -68.74 27.66
CA ASP A 154 -31.22 -68.36 28.81
C ASP A 154 -32.70 -68.65 28.59
N LYS A 155 -33.22 -68.47 27.36
CA LYS A 155 -34.58 -68.91 26.98
C LYS A 155 -34.74 -70.42 27.08
N LEU A 156 -33.77 -71.19 26.61
CA LEU A 156 -33.79 -72.66 26.70
C LEU A 156 -33.70 -73.13 28.15
N LYS A 157 -32.86 -72.50 28.98
CA LYS A 157 -32.82 -72.76 30.43
C LYS A 157 -34.16 -72.47 31.09
N SER A 158 -34.81 -71.35 30.74
CA SER A 158 -36.14 -71.02 31.26
C SER A 158 -37.16 -72.10 30.89
N LYS A 159 -37.24 -72.51 29.61
CA LYS A 159 -38.13 -73.58 29.16
C LYS A 159 -37.84 -74.92 29.86
N LEU A 160 -36.57 -75.27 30.02
CA LEU A 160 -36.13 -76.46 30.75
C LEU A 160 -36.56 -76.39 32.23
N GLN A 161 -36.48 -75.21 32.85
CA GLN A 161 -36.90 -75.00 34.22
C GLN A 161 -38.41 -75.14 34.37
N THR A 162 -39.20 -74.66 33.41
CA THR A 162 -40.66 -74.85 33.37
C THR A 162 -41.03 -76.32 33.19
N GLU A 163 -40.38 -77.03 32.25
CA GLU A 163 -40.54 -78.48 32.05
C GLU A 163 -40.14 -79.28 33.28
N SER A 164 -39.02 -78.93 33.92
CA SER A 164 -38.58 -79.52 35.18
C SER A 164 -39.60 -79.30 36.28
N LEU A 165 -40.19 -78.10 36.39
CA LEU A 165 -41.24 -77.80 37.36
C LEU A 165 -42.51 -78.62 37.10
N LEU A 166 -42.92 -78.77 35.84
CA LEU A 166 -44.10 -79.57 35.45
C LEU A 166 -43.88 -81.06 35.71
N LYS A 167 -42.69 -81.59 35.40
CA LYS A 167 -42.31 -82.96 35.75
C LYS A 167 -42.21 -83.16 37.25
N GLN A 168 -41.63 -82.20 37.98
CA GLN A 168 -41.60 -82.23 39.44
C GLN A 168 -43.01 -82.18 40.02
N GLN A 169 -43.94 -81.41 39.45
CA GLN A 169 -45.34 -81.39 39.85
C GLN A 169 -46.03 -82.74 39.55
N ALA A 170 -45.75 -83.38 38.41
CA ALA A 170 -46.27 -84.72 38.09
C ALA A 170 -45.71 -85.79 39.05
N VAL A 171 -44.41 -85.75 39.34
CA VAL A 171 -43.75 -86.61 40.33
C VAL A 171 -44.28 -86.33 41.74
N ASN A 172 -44.48 -85.06 42.10
CA ASN A 172 -45.07 -84.66 43.38
C ASN A 172 -46.53 -85.10 43.50
N LYS A 173 -47.32 -85.09 42.42
CA LYS A 173 -48.71 -85.55 42.41
C LYS A 173 -48.82 -87.08 42.52
N LEU A 174 -47.79 -87.81 42.07
CA LEU A 174 -47.60 -89.23 42.37
C LEU A 174 -47.10 -89.47 43.81
N HIS A 175 -46.31 -88.55 44.36
CA HIS A 175 -45.87 -88.55 45.76
C HIS A 175 -47.00 -88.20 46.75
N GLU A 176 -47.93 -87.32 46.35
CA GLU A 176 -49.05 -86.79 47.14
C GLU A 176 -50.14 -87.83 47.40
N ILE A 177 -50.21 -88.90 46.59
CA ILE A 177 -51.04 -90.09 46.85
C ILE A 177 -50.39 -91.05 47.87
N LEU A 178 -49.07 -90.98 48.10
CA LEU A 178 -48.36 -92.00 48.89
C LEU A 178 -47.96 -91.62 50.30
N ASN A 179 -47.82 -90.35 50.70
CA ASN A 179 -47.55 -90.07 52.12
C ASN A 179 -47.82 -88.64 52.59
N ARG A 180 -48.38 -88.61 53.80
CA ARG A 180 -48.67 -87.46 54.68
C ARG A 180 -47.42 -86.66 55.07
N LYS A 181 -47.67 -85.37 55.37
CA LYS A 181 -47.01 -84.43 56.31
C LYS A 181 -45.72 -83.65 55.91
N ASP A 182 -45.91 -82.32 55.90
CA ASP A 182 -45.14 -81.20 56.50
C ASP A 182 -43.70 -80.80 56.08
N LEU A 183 -43.63 -79.55 55.55
CA LEU A 183 -42.76 -78.41 55.92
C LEU A 183 -41.36 -78.17 55.25
N ARG A 184 -41.34 -77.21 54.29
CA ARG A 184 -40.47 -75.98 54.05
C ARG A 184 -39.00 -75.97 54.55
N GLU A 185 -37.96 -75.37 53.93
CA GLU A 185 -37.82 -74.23 52.98
C GLU A 185 -36.38 -74.09 52.38
N ILE A 186 -36.29 -73.88 51.05
CA ILE A 186 -35.52 -72.90 50.22
C ILE A 186 -34.07 -72.48 50.58
N LYS A 187 -33.12 -72.79 49.67
CA LYS A 187 -31.86 -72.04 49.44
C LYS A 187 -31.93 -71.30 48.10
N GLY A 188 -31.97 -69.97 48.14
CA GLY A 188 -31.80 -69.11 46.98
C GLY A 188 -31.12 -67.80 47.37
N LYS A 189 -29.86 -67.62 46.98
CA LYS A 189 -29.17 -66.33 46.92
C LYS A 189 -28.16 -66.36 45.77
N SER A 190 -28.56 -65.90 44.59
CA SER A 190 -27.65 -65.27 43.64
C SER A 190 -27.65 -63.78 43.96
N LYS A 191 -26.85 -63.40 44.96
CA LYS A 191 -26.40 -62.01 45.10
C LYS A 191 -25.24 -61.85 44.13
N ILE A 192 -25.29 -60.80 43.31
CA ILE A 192 -24.09 -60.23 42.66
C ILE A 192 -23.01 -60.12 43.74
N SER A 193 -21.87 -60.77 43.49
CA SER A 193 -20.77 -60.81 44.45
C SER A 193 -20.32 -59.39 44.76
N ASN A 194 -20.11 -59.08 46.04
CA ASN A 194 -19.52 -57.81 46.49
C ASN A 194 -18.15 -57.56 45.82
N ALA A 195 -17.50 -58.63 45.33
CA ALA A 195 -16.27 -58.54 44.55
C ALA A 195 -16.48 -58.00 43.13
N ASP A 196 -17.58 -58.36 42.44
CA ASP A 196 -17.88 -57.89 41.08
C ASP A 196 -18.39 -56.44 41.08
N LEU A 197 -19.14 -56.05 42.11
CA LEU A 197 -19.55 -54.66 42.30
C LEU A 197 -18.32 -53.76 42.56
N ARG A 198 -17.39 -54.19 43.43
CA ARG A 198 -16.13 -53.48 43.70
C ARG A 198 -15.20 -53.43 42.48
N ARG A 199 -15.24 -54.45 41.61
CA ARG A 199 -14.48 -54.49 40.36
C ARG A 199 -15.04 -53.48 39.35
N LYS A 200 -16.36 -53.47 39.16
CA LYS A 200 -17.04 -52.46 38.34
C LYS A 200 -16.91 -51.04 38.89
N GLU A 201 -16.93 -50.84 40.21
CA GLU A 201 -16.68 -49.54 40.83
C GLU A 201 -15.24 -49.05 40.63
N LYS A 202 -14.25 -49.96 40.68
CA LYS A 202 -12.86 -49.64 40.33
C LYS A 202 -12.71 -49.28 38.85
N ASP A 203 -13.32 -50.06 37.96
CA ASP A 203 -13.27 -49.81 36.52
C ASP A 203 -13.99 -48.50 36.15
N LEU A 204 -15.11 -48.19 36.79
CA LEU A 204 -15.84 -46.94 36.59
C LEU A 204 -15.04 -45.73 37.09
N LYS A 205 -14.39 -45.83 38.26
CA LYS A 205 -13.43 -44.80 38.72
C LYS A 205 -12.26 -44.63 37.77
N LYS A 206 -11.75 -45.72 37.21
CA LYS A 206 -10.62 -45.70 36.26
C LYS A 206 -11.02 -45.03 34.94
N LEU A 207 -12.16 -45.41 34.37
CA LEU A 207 -12.74 -44.78 33.18
C LEU A 207 -13.06 -43.30 33.40
N GLN A 208 -13.53 -42.92 34.59
CA GLN A 208 -13.81 -41.53 34.93
C GLN A 208 -12.52 -40.69 35.07
N GLN A 209 -11.44 -41.30 35.57
CA GLN A 209 -10.11 -40.67 35.60
C GLN A 209 -9.52 -40.53 34.19
N GLU A 210 -9.64 -41.56 33.34
CA GLU A 210 -9.20 -41.51 31.94
C GLU A 210 -9.98 -40.44 31.15
N LEU A 211 -11.30 -40.35 31.34
CA LEU A 211 -12.13 -39.30 30.74
C LEU A 211 -11.72 -37.88 31.19
N SER A 212 -11.38 -37.71 32.47
CA SER A 212 -10.88 -36.43 32.99
C SER A 212 -9.52 -36.07 32.39
N GLN A 213 -8.59 -37.02 32.34
CA GLN A 213 -7.27 -36.83 31.74
C GLN A 213 -7.39 -36.47 30.26
N GLU A 214 -8.30 -37.09 29.51
CA GLU A 214 -8.47 -36.81 28.09
C GLU A 214 -9.13 -35.45 27.83
N ARG A 215 -10.03 -35.01 28.71
CA ARG A 215 -10.55 -33.63 28.70
C ARG A 215 -9.46 -32.61 28.98
N ASP A 216 -8.59 -32.86 29.96
CA ASP A 216 -7.49 -31.96 30.31
C ASP A 216 -6.47 -31.85 29.16
N LYS A 217 -6.11 -32.98 28.51
CA LYS A 217 -5.27 -32.98 27.30
C LYS A 217 -5.91 -32.22 26.14
N PHE A 218 -7.22 -32.41 25.92
CA PHE A 218 -7.93 -31.69 24.86
C PHE A 218 -7.96 -30.18 25.12
N ASN A 219 -8.25 -29.76 26.35
CA ASN A 219 -8.24 -28.36 26.76
C ASN A 219 -6.84 -27.74 26.61
N GLN A 220 -5.78 -28.47 26.99
CA GLN A 220 -4.40 -28.03 26.83
C GLN A 220 -4.02 -27.88 25.34
N THR A 221 -4.46 -28.81 24.50
CA THR A 221 -4.24 -28.76 23.05
C THR A 221 -4.98 -27.58 22.41
N MET A 222 -6.23 -27.35 22.81
CA MET A 222 -7.03 -26.21 22.34
C MET A 222 -6.41 -24.87 22.75
N SER A 223 -5.91 -24.77 24.00
CA SER A 223 -5.20 -23.58 24.47
C SER A 223 -3.89 -23.33 23.70
N ASN A 224 -3.17 -24.40 23.31
CA ASN A 224 -1.96 -24.27 22.50
C ASN A 224 -2.29 -23.81 21.08
N PHE A 225 -3.32 -24.36 20.44
CA PHE A 225 -3.76 -23.89 19.13
C PHE A 225 -4.23 -22.44 19.18
N GLN A 226 -4.98 -22.05 20.22
CA GLN A 226 -5.42 -20.66 20.38
C GLN A 226 -4.25 -19.69 20.58
N ARG A 227 -3.19 -20.11 21.29
CA ARG A 227 -1.94 -19.34 21.41
C ARG A 227 -1.22 -19.23 20.06
N SER A 228 -1.06 -20.33 19.32
CA SER A 228 -0.43 -20.29 17.99
C SER A 228 -1.22 -19.42 16.99
N ILE A 229 -2.55 -19.42 17.05
CA ILE A 229 -3.37 -18.53 16.22
C ILE A 229 -3.08 -17.07 16.56
N GLN A 230 -2.97 -16.72 17.85
CA GLN A 230 -2.62 -15.36 18.29
C GLN A 230 -1.21 -14.95 17.85
N GLU A 231 -0.23 -15.85 18.00
CA GLU A 231 1.16 -15.64 17.57
C GLU A 231 1.24 -15.43 16.04
N LEU A 232 0.58 -16.28 15.24
CA LEU A 232 0.52 -16.15 13.79
C LEU A 232 -0.21 -14.87 13.36
N THR A 233 -1.26 -14.47 14.08
CA THR A 233 -1.99 -13.21 13.81
C THR A 233 -1.08 -12.00 14.09
N MET A 234 -0.32 -12.04 15.19
CA MET A 234 0.65 -10.99 15.51
C MET A 234 1.74 -10.89 14.44
N GLN A 235 2.32 -12.03 14.05
CA GLN A 235 3.34 -12.09 13.00
C GLN A 235 2.82 -11.60 11.65
N CYS A 236 1.58 -11.95 11.28
CA CYS A 236 0.95 -11.47 10.04
C CYS A 236 0.78 -9.94 10.05
N ASN A 237 0.41 -9.36 11.19
CA ASN A 237 0.28 -7.91 11.33
C ASN A 237 1.64 -7.20 11.27
N GLU A 238 2.67 -7.75 11.90
CA GLU A 238 4.05 -7.24 11.85
C GLU A 238 4.59 -7.25 10.43
N GLU A 239 4.43 -8.36 9.70
CA GLU A 239 4.80 -8.48 8.29
C GLU A 239 4.01 -7.54 7.38
N SER A 240 2.70 -7.38 7.61
CA SER A 240 1.88 -6.42 6.86
C SER A 240 2.37 -4.98 7.07
N ALA A 241 2.73 -4.60 8.30
CA ALA A 241 3.29 -3.29 8.62
C ALA A 241 4.71 -3.09 8.05
N ALA A 242 5.56 -4.12 8.08
CA ALA A 242 6.88 -4.09 7.46
C ALA A 242 6.79 -3.92 5.94
N ARG A 243 5.91 -4.69 5.28
CA ARG A 243 5.63 -4.58 3.85
C ARG A 243 5.13 -3.18 3.48
N GLN A 244 4.24 -2.60 4.30
CA GLN A 244 3.74 -1.25 4.04
C GLN A 244 4.84 -0.19 4.13
N ARG A 245 5.75 -0.30 5.11
CA ARG A 245 6.91 0.60 5.23
C ARG A 245 7.85 0.48 4.04
N LEU A 246 8.24 -0.73 3.67
CA LEU A 246 9.10 -0.97 2.50
C LEU A 246 8.45 -0.46 1.19
N GLN A 247 7.13 -0.54 1.07
CA GLN A 247 6.41 0.04 -0.08
C GLN A 247 6.53 1.57 -0.12
N MET A 248 6.42 2.25 1.03
CA MET A 248 6.59 3.71 1.12
C MET A 248 8.04 4.13 0.80
N GLU A 249 9.02 3.37 1.28
CA GLU A 249 10.43 3.59 0.98
C GLU A 249 10.69 3.44 -0.54
N LEU A 250 10.17 2.39 -1.16
CA LEU A 250 10.26 2.17 -2.60
C LEU A 250 9.61 3.29 -3.40
N ASP A 251 8.40 3.72 -3.02
CA ASP A 251 7.70 4.83 -3.68
C ASP A 251 8.48 6.16 -3.55
N SER A 252 9.13 6.39 -2.40
CA SER A 252 10.00 7.55 -2.18
C SER A 252 11.25 7.49 -3.06
N LYS A 253 11.90 6.32 -3.14
CA LYS A 253 13.10 6.11 -3.97
C LYS A 253 12.81 6.19 -5.47
N ASP A 254 11.65 5.69 -5.91
CA ASP A 254 11.19 5.86 -7.29
C ASP A 254 11.03 7.34 -7.66
N SER A 255 10.48 8.17 -6.75
CA SER A 255 10.38 9.62 -6.96
C SER A 255 11.75 10.30 -7.00
N GLU A 256 12.71 9.85 -6.20
CA GLU A 256 14.09 10.35 -6.20
C GLU A 256 14.81 10.02 -7.52
N ILE A 257 14.63 8.79 -8.02
CA ILE A 257 15.15 8.36 -9.33
C ILE A 257 14.57 9.23 -10.45
N GLU A 258 13.25 9.48 -10.46
CA GLU A 258 12.61 10.32 -11.46
C GLU A 258 13.17 11.76 -11.40
N GLN A 259 13.39 12.31 -10.20
CA GLN A 259 14.02 13.62 -10.03
C GLN A 259 15.45 13.66 -10.59
N LEU A 260 16.25 12.62 -10.33
CA LEU A 260 17.62 12.53 -10.86
C LEU A 260 17.64 12.36 -12.37
N GLN A 261 16.73 11.57 -12.93
CA GLN A 261 16.56 11.42 -14.37
C GLN A 261 16.16 12.74 -15.05
N LEU A 262 15.27 13.51 -14.44
CA LEU A 262 14.90 14.86 -14.92
C LEU A 262 16.09 15.82 -14.88
N LYS A 263 16.89 15.81 -13.80
CA LYS A 263 18.11 16.62 -13.71
C LYS A 263 19.14 16.23 -14.77
N LEU A 264 19.34 14.93 -15.01
CA LEU A 264 20.21 14.44 -16.08
C LEU A 264 19.70 14.85 -17.47
N ALA A 265 18.39 14.78 -17.71
CA ALA A 265 17.79 15.23 -18.96
C ALA A 265 17.98 16.73 -19.20
N ALA A 266 17.77 17.55 -18.15
CA ALA A 266 18.00 19.00 -18.21
C ALA A 266 19.47 19.34 -18.51
N LEU A 267 20.41 18.72 -17.78
CA LEU A 267 21.85 18.89 -18.02
C LEU A 267 22.26 18.46 -19.45
N ASN A 268 21.73 17.34 -19.93
CA ASN A 268 22.01 16.87 -21.30
C ASN A 268 21.43 17.82 -22.37
N SER A 269 20.29 18.47 -22.12
CA SER A 269 19.70 19.47 -23.01
C SER A 269 20.52 20.77 -23.05
N GLU A 270 21.02 21.22 -21.90
CA GLU A 270 21.91 22.38 -21.80
C GLU A 270 23.25 22.14 -22.50
N THR A 271 23.76 20.89 -22.49
CA THR A 271 25.02 20.52 -23.16
C THR A 271 24.86 20.34 -24.67
N ALA A 272 23.64 20.20 -25.18
CA ALA A 272 23.32 20.02 -26.62
C ALA A 272 22.97 21.34 -27.35
N SER A 273 22.89 22.47 -26.64
CA SER A 273 22.47 23.76 -27.21
C SER A 273 23.63 24.50 -27.90
N LEU A 274 24.09 23.95 -29.02
CA LEU A 274 24.85 24.66 -30.08
C LEU A 274 24.25 24.43 -31.48
N SER A 275 22.98 24.04 -31.58
CA SER A 275 22.29 23.98 -32.88
C SER A 275 20.90 24.59 -32.80
N SER A 276 20.77 25.74 -33.44
CA SER A 276 19.51 26.44 -33.68
C SER A 276 18.60 25.60 -34.59
N ALA A 277 17.63 24.89 -34.02
CA ALA A 277 16.45 24.42 -34.74
C ALA A 277 15.30 24.12 -33.75
N ASP A 278 14.21 24.85 -33.91
CA ASP A 278 12.85 24.61 -33.43
C ASP A 278 12.60 24.46 -31.91
N ASN A 279 12.25 25.61 -31.34
CA ASN A 279 11.73 25.84 -29.99
C ASN A 279 10.27 25.34 -29.82
N ASP A 280 10.06 24.02 -29.81
CA ASP A 280 8.75 23.41 -29.43
C ASP A 280 8.88 22.27 -28.40
N GLY A 281 10.09 21.97 -27.92
CA GLY A 281 10.35 20.87 -26.96
C GLY A 281 10.35 21.26 -25.47
N ASP A 282 10.42 22.56 -25.16
CA ASP A 282 10.76 23.03 -23.81
C ASP A 282 9.58 23.01 -22.83
N GLU A 283 8.33 22.97 -23.34
CA GLU A 283 7.12 22.94 -22.49
C GLU A 283 6.78 21.54 -21.94
N ILE A 284 7.40 20.48 -22.47
CA ILE A 284 7.07 19.09 -22.10
C ILE A 284 7.80 18.64 -20.81
N HIS A 285 8.98 19.20 -20.50
CA HIS A 285 9.81 18.70 -19.41
C HIS A 285 9.53 19.34 -18.05
N SER A 286 9.16 20.62 -17.99
CA SER A 286 8.90 21.35 -16.73
C SER A 286 7.60 20.90 -16.02
N ASP A 287 6.74 20.17 -16.74
CA ASP A 287 5.42 19.74 -16.27
C ASP A 287 5.39 18.29 -15.71
N SER A 288 6.53 17.58 -15.72
CA SER A 288 6.57 16.16 -15.30
C SER A 288 6.63 15.98 -13.77
N MET A 289 7.24 16.90 -13.03
CA MET A 289 7.32 16.79 -11.57
C MET A 289 7.25 18.18 -10.96
N PHE A 290 6.39 18.37 -9.96
CA PHE A 290 6.29 19.63 -9.23
C PHE A 290 6.04 19.38 -7.74
N GLU A 291 6.51 20.30 -6.92
CA GLU A 291 6.46 20.19 -5.46
C GLU A 291 6.19 21.54 -4.79
N GLY A 292 5.76 21.50 -3.53
CA GLY A 292 5.56 22.69 -2.72
C GLY A 292 4.77 22.45 -1.45
N TRP A 293 4.56 23.53 -0.71
CA TRP A 293 3.88 23.48 0.59
C TRP A 293 2.36 23.53 0.44
N LEU A 294 1.69 22.53 1.00
CA LEU A 294 0.23 22.49 1.16
C LEU A 294 -0.10 22.23 2.62
N SER A 295 -1.34 22.50 3.02
CA SER A 295 -1.80 22.12 4.37
C SER A 295 -3.00 21.19 4.31
N ILE A 296 -2.95 20.11 5.10
CA ILE A 296 -4.03 19.13 5.25
C ILE A 296 -4.78 19.37 6.57
N PRO A 297 -6.08 19.07 6.66
CA PRO A 297 -6.81 19.14 7.92
C PRO A 297 -6.23 18.17 8.96
N SER A 298 -5.89 18.67 10.16
CA SER A 298 -5.43 17.80 11.26
C SER A 298 -6.51 16.83 11.72
N ARG A 299 -7.80 17.23 11.61
CA ARG A 299 -9.01 16.43 11.83
C ARG A 299 -10.16 16.99 11.01
N GLN A 300 -11.27 16.25 10.93
CA GLN A 300 -12.49 16.65 10.20
C GLN A 300 -13.09 18.00 10.65
N ASN A 301 -12.86 18.41 11.91
CA ASN A 301 -13.24 19.74 12.42
C ASN A 301 -12.09 20.75 12.33
N ILE A 302 -11.90 21.32 11.13
CA ILE A 302 -10.83 22.27 10.80
C ILE A 302 -10.83 23.48 11.75
N LYS A 303 -12.00 24.04 12.09
CA LYS A 303 -12.10 25.22 12.96
C LYS A 303 -11.49 25.01 14.36
N ARG A 304 -11.49 23.77 14.86
CA ARG A 304 -10.96 23.43 16.20
C ARG A 304 -9.51 22.95 16.15
N HIS A 305 -9.14 22.22 15.09
CA HIS A 305 -7.87 21.49 15.04
C HIS A 305 -6.85 22.06 14.04
N GLY A 306 -7.26 23.07 13.27
CA GLY A 306 -6.40 23.78 12.34
C GLY A 306 -5.93 22.94 11.15
N TRP A 307 -4.96 23.51 10.45
CA TRP A 307 -4.31 22.94 9.28
C TRP A 307 -2.89 22.49 9.65
N LYS A 308 -2.50 21.28 9.23
CA LYS A 308 -1.12 20.77 9.35
C LYS A 308 -0.41 21.01 8.03
N LYS A 309 0.70 21.75 8.07
CA LYS A 309 1.53 22.04 6.90
C LYS A 309 2.34 20.81 6.52
N GLN A 310 2.39 20.47 5.24
CA GLN A 310 3.11 19.33 4.67
C GLN A 310 3.80 19.72 3.36
N TYR A 311 4.95 19.10 3.10
CA TYR A 311 5.67 19.25 1.84
C TYR A 311 5.18 18.18 0.86
N VAL A 312 4.64 18.60 -0.28
CA VAL A 312 3.97 17.72 -1.23
C VAL A 312 4.79 17.62 -2.51
N VAL A 313 5.08 16.40 -2.93
CA VAL A 313 5.82 16.08 -4.15
C VAL A 313 4.90 15.29 -5.09
N VAL A 314 4.72 15.78 -6.31
CA VAL A 314 3.92 15.11 -7.34
C VAL A 314 4.87 14.54 -8.40
N SER A 315 4.96 13.22 -8.46
CA SER A 315 5.76 12.49 -9.46
C SER A 315 4.89 12.09 -10.67
N SER A 316 5.44 11.30 -11.60
CA SER A 316 4.66 10.73 -12.71
C SER A 316 3.52 9.82 -12.25
N ARG A 317 3.70 9.09 -11.15
CA ARG A 317 2.81 8.00 -10.70
C ARG A 317 2.17 8.21 -9.33
N LYS A 318 2.72 9.10 -8.48
CA LYS A 318 2.29 9.26 -7.10
C LYS A 318 2.19 10.75 -6.70
N ILE A 319 1.40 11.02 -5.66
CA ILE A 319 1.41 12.27 -4.89
C ILE A 319 1.86 11.90 -3.48
N ILE A 320 2.98 12.47 -3.03
CA ILE A 320 3.65 12.08 -1.80
C ILE A 320 3.67 13.27 -0.83
N PHE A 321 3.32 13.02 0.43
CA PHE A 321 3.24 14.01 1.48
C PHE A 321 4.27 13.73 2.57
N TYR A 322 5.15 14.70 2.80
CA TYR A 322 6.17 14.69 3.85
C TYR A 322 5.82 15.73 4.93
N ASP A 323 6.26 15.49 6.16
CA ASP A 323 6.04 16.46 7.25
C ASP A 323 6.95 17.68 7.11
N SER A 324 8.15 17.52 6.54
CA SER A 324 9.05 18.61 6.19
C SER A 324 9.82 18.34 4.87
N GLU A 325 10.42 19.38 4.31
CA GLU A 325 11.29 19.28 3.13
C GLU A 325 12.54 18.43 3.41
N ASN A 326 13.05 18.44 4.65
CA ASN A 326 14.22 17.65 5.06
C ASN A 326 13.89 16.15 5.21
N ASP A 327 12.63 15.82 5.51
CA ASP A 327 12.17 14.43 5.63
C ASP A 327 12.16 13.71 4.28
N LYS A 328 12.09 14.46 3.17
CA LYS A 328 12.17 13.93 1.80
C LYS A 328 13.38 13.01 1.59
N GLN A 329 14.50 13.30 2.25
CA GLN A 329 15.75 12.54 2.09
C GLN A 329 16.00 11.51 3.21
N ASN A 330 15.32 11.67 4.35
CA ASN A 330 15.72 11.02 5.60
C ASN A 330 14.61 10.20 6.26
N THR A 331 13.36 10.26 5.80
CA THR A 331 12.22 9.65 6.51
C THR A 331 11.10 9.23 5.56
N ASP A 332 10.41 8.14 5.90
CA ASP A 332 9.25 7.66 5.15
C ASP A 332 8.12 8.70 5.10
N PRO A 333 7.47 8.89 3.93
CA PRO A 333 6.37 9.81 3.77
C PRO A 333 5.17 9.49 4.67
N GLY A 334 4.43 10.52 5.07
CA GLY A 334 3.24 10.38 5.92
C GLY A 334 2.02 9.86 5.15
N ILE A 335 1.85 10.31 3.91
CA ILE A 335 0.76 9.90 3.01
C ILE A 335 1.33 9.72 1.60
N VAL A 336 0.95 8.64 0.91
CA VAL A 336 1.23 8.40 -0.51
C VAL A 336 -0.09 8.11 -1.21
N LEU A 337 -0.38 8.83 -2.30
CA LEU A 337 -1.53 8.62 -3.15
C LEU A 337 -1.12 8.18 -4.55
N ASP A 338 -1.76 7.15 -5.06
CA ASP A 338 -1.54 6.64 -6.41
C ASP A 338 -2.28 7.49 -7.43
N LEU A 339 -1.57 8.17 -8.35
CA LEU A 339 -2.19 9.03 -9.36
C LEU A 339 -3.23 8.27 -10.18
N CYS A 340 -2.95 7.01 -10.54
CA CYS A 340 -3.88 6.16 -11.28
C CYS A 340 -5.17 5.81 -10.51
N LYS A 341 -5.23 6.10 -9.21
CA LYS A 341 -6.40 5.95 -8.34
C LYS A 341 -7.05 7.28 -7.97
N VAL A 342 -6.50 8.41 -8.44
CA VAL A 342 -7.12 9.73 -8.28
C VAL A 342 -8.14 9.96 -9.41
N PHE A 343 -9.36 10.32 -9.02
CA PHE A 343 -10.49 10.54 -9.93
C PHE A 343 -10.51 11.96 -10.48
N HIS A 344 -10.40 12.97 -9.61
CA HIS A 344 -10.38 14.37 -10.01
C HIS A 344 -9.82 15.28 -8.91
N VAL A 345 -9.50 16.51 -9.33
CA VAL A 345 -9.17 17.64 -8.47
C VAL A 345 -10.09 18.82 -8.81
N ARG A 346 -10.56 19.57 -7.80
CA ARG A 346 -11.36 20.79 -8.02
C ARG A 346 -11.21 21.80 -6.90
N SER A 347 -11.48 23.07 -7.18
CA SER A 347 -11.71 24.08 -6.13
C SER A 347 -12.96 23.72 -5.31
N VAL A 348 -12.95 24.11 -4.04
CA VAL A 348 -14.11 23.92 -3.16
C VAL A 348 -15.00 25.15 -3.14
N THR A 349 -16.25 24.93 -2.80
CA THR A 349 -17.26 25.97 -2.54
C THR A 349 -17.61 26.04 -1.06
N GLN A 350 -18.34 27.08 -0.64
CA GLN A 350 -18.83 27.20 0.74
C GLN A 350 -19.66 25.97 1.19
N GLY A 351 -20.32 25.29 0.26
CA GLY A 351 -21.09 24.06 0.54
C GLY A 351 -20.22 22.85 0.85
N ASP A 352 -19.00 22.79 0.30
CA ASP A 352 -18.06 21.69 0.51
C ASP A 352 -17.34 21.82 1.87
N VAL A 353 -17.09 23.05 2.33
CA VAL A 353 -16.33 23.35 3.56
C VAL A 353 -17.10 24.27 4.53
N ILE A 354 -18.23 23.77 5.04
CA ILE A 354 -19.15 24.51 5.92
C ILE A 354 -18.56 25.04 7.23
N ARG A 355 -17.37 24.55 7.64
CA ARG A 355 -16.70 24.92 8.91
C ARG A 355 -15.39 25.67 8.71
N ALA A 356 -14.94 25.88 7.47
CA ALA A 356 -13.71 26.62 7.17
C ALA A 356 -13.96 28.13 7.25
N ASP A 357 -12.92 28.90 7.58
CA ASP A 357 -12.99 30.35 7.58
C ASP A 357 -13.15 30.89 6.16
N SER A 358 -14.01 31.90 5.97
CA SER A 358 -14.36 32.42 4.64
C SER A 358 -13.15 32.96 3.85
N LYS A 359 -12.08 33.36 4.54
CA LYS A 359 -10.81 33.80 3.93
C LYS A 359 -9.99 32.65 3.36
N ASP A 360 -10.17 31.44 3.88
CA ASP A 360 -9.41 30.26 3.47
C ASP A 360 -10.08 29.54 2.31
N ILE A 361 -11.41 29.60 2.20
CA ILE A 361 -12.21 28.90 1.18
C ILE A 361 -11.65 29.08 -0.25
N PRO A 362 -11.29 30.31 -0.71
CA PRO A 362 -10.74 30.50 -2.05
C PRO A 362 -9.37 29.82 -2.28
N ARG A 363 -8.68 29.43 -1.21
CA ARG A 363 -7.37 28.76 -1.24
C ARG A 363 -7.47 27.24 -1.05
N ILE A 364 -8.66 26.71 -0.81
CA ILE A 364 -8.88 25.28 -0.58
C ILE A 364 -9.25 24.59 -1.90
N PHE A 365 -8.73 23.39 -2.09
CA PHE A 365 -9.13 22.48 -3.15
C PHE A 365 -9.29 21.05 -2.63
N GLN A 366 -10.00 20.22 -3.38
CA GLN A 366 -10.35 18.86 -3.03
C GLN A 366 -9.76 17.89 -4.05
N LEU A 367 -9.14 16.82 -3.54
CA LEU A 367 -8.82 15.62 -4.29
C LEU A 367 -9.85 14.54 -3.98
N LEU A 368 -10.36 13.87 -5.01
CA LEU A 368 -11.19 12.68 -4.87
C LEU A 368 -10.44 11.47 -5.45
N TYR A 369 -10.29 10.40 -4.67
CA TYR A 369 -9.48 9.23 -5.05
C TYR A 369 -10.03 7.93 -4.44
N ALA A 370 -9.66 6.78 -4.98
CA ALA A 370 -10.06 5.48 -4.45
C ALA A 370 -9.30 5.18 -3.14
N GLY A 371 -10.01 4.77 -2.09
CA GLY A 371 -9.40 4.54 -0.77
C GLY A 371 -8.28 3.49 -0.74
N GLU A 372 -8.26 2.56 -1.70
CA GLU A 372 -7.19 1.56 -1.92
C GLU A 372 -5.87 2.18 -2.42
N GLY A 373 -5.93 3.36 -3.05
CA GLY A 373 -4.76 4.05 -3.60
C GLY A 373 -4.06 4.95 -2.59
N GLU A 374 -4.40 4.89 -1.31
CA GLU A 374 -3.80 5.68 -0.25
C GLU A 374 -3.04 4.80 0.74
N ALA A 375 -1.74 5.07 0.89
CA ALA A 375 -0.92 4.51 1.96
C ALA A 375 -0.63 5.59 3.01
N ARG A 376 -0.92 5.31 4.29
CA ARG A 376 -0.57 6.19 5.43
C ARG A 376 0.37 5.53 6.42
N LYS A 377 1.33 6.28 6.93
CA LYS A 377 2.25 5.85 7.99
C LYS A 377 1.47 5.51 9.28
N THR A 378 1.77 4.36 9.87
CA THR A 378 0.97 3.69 10.92
C THR A 378 0.85 4.50 12.22
N ASP A 379 1.81 5.38 12.51
CA ASP A 379 1.88 6.12 13.78
C ASP A 379 0.76 7.19 13.95
N GLU A 380 0.11 7.63 12.87
CA GLU A 380 -1.01 8.60 12.94
C GLU A 380 -2.41 7.95 12.96
N GLN A 381 -2.52 6.61 12.97
CA GLN A 381 -3.82 5.90 12.98
C GLN A 381 -4.58 5.98 14.31
N GLY A 382 -4.03 6.66 15.31
CA GLY A 382 -4.72 6.93 16.58
C GLY A 382 -5.80 8.03 16.52
N ASN A 383 -5.88 8.85 15.46
CA ASN A 383 -6.62 10.12 15.54
C ASN A 383 -7.58 10.48 14.39
N SER A 384 -7.86 9.57 13.46
CA SER A 384 -9.04 9.69 12.58
C SER A 384 -10.14 8.75 13.08
N LEU A 385 -11.31 9.30 13.37
CA LEU A 385 -12.48 8.61 13.93
C LEU A 385 -13.18 7.67 12.93
N ASP A 386 -12.46 7.08 11.98
CA ASP A 386 -13.02 6.13 11.00
C ASP A 386 -12.58 4.68 11.24
N VAL A 387 -11.93 4.43 12.38
CA VAL A 387 -11.57 3.07 12.86
C VAL A 387 -12.69 2.51 13.75
N SER A 388 -13.92 2.49 13.24
CA SER A 388 -14.97 1.60 13.78
C SER A 388 -15.24 0.41 12.86
N SER A 389 -14.53 0.27 11.75
CA SER A 389 -14.80 -0.75 10.73
C SER A 389 -13.62 -1.71 10.45
N MET A 390 -12.53 -1.65 11.22
CA MET A 390 -11.31 -2.44 10.98
C MET A 390 -10.93 -3.35 12.16
N ARG A 391 -11.90 -3.85 12.93
CA ARG A 391 -11.66 -4.98 13.84
C ARG A 391 -12.79 -6.01 13.72
N ASN A 392 -12.38 -7.22 13.36
CA ASN A 392 -13.10 -8.49 13.40
C ASN A 392 -13.89 -8.84 12.11
N PHE A 393 -13.15 -9.27 11.09
CA PHE A 393 -13.65 -10.25 10.11
C PHE A 393 -13.62 -11.66 10.73
N GLU A 394 -14.30 -11.83 11.86
CA GLU A 394 -14.57 -13.15 12.43
C GLU A 394 -16.05 -13.24 12.76
N ASP A 395 -16.65 -14.33 12.31
CA ASP A 395 -18.01 -14.78 12.57
C ASP A 395 -18.45 -14.50 14.01
N LYS A 396 -19.16 -13.38 14.21
CA LYS A 396 -19.98 -13.18 15.41
C LYS A 396 -21.36 -13.77 15.12
N PRO A 397 -21.79 -14.81 15.84
CA PRO A 397 -23.13 -15.37 15.64
C PRO A 397 -24.19 -14.30 15.98
N GLY A 398 -24.94 -13.85 14.96
CA GLY A 398 -26.08 -12.94 15.14
C GLY A 398 -26.10 -11.67 14.28
N THR A 399 -25.08 -11.41 13.45
CA THR A 399 -25.08 -10.31 12.46
C THR A 399 -25.59 -10.79 11.10
N THR A 400 -26.38 -9.95 10.41
CA THR A 400 -26.88 -10.27 9.06
C THR A 400 -26.46 -9.20 8.06
N ILE A 401 -25.85 -9.61 6.95
CA ILE A 401 -25.35 -8.70 5.91
C ILE A 401 -26.34 -8.68 4.74
N HIS A 402 -26.82 -7.49 4.33
CA HIS A 402 -27.73 -7.36 3.20
C HIS A 402 -27.64 -6.00 2.52
N LYS A 403 -27.44 -5.96 1.19
CA LYS A 403 -27.25 -4.72 0.38
C LYS A 403 -26.31 -3.71 1.02
N GLY A 404 -25.24 -4.23 1.64
CA GLY A 404 -24.22 -3.46 2.30
C GLY A 404 -24.52 -2.93 3.71
N HIS A 405 -25.67 -3.29 4.28
CA HIS A 405 -25.94 -3.08 5.69
C HIS A 405 -25.38 -4.24 6.51
N GLU A 406 -24.86 -3.90 7.69
CA GLU A 406 -24.56 -4.86 8.75
C GLU A 406 -25.65 -4.74 9.82
N PHE A 407 -26.66 -5.61 9.75
CA PHE A 407 -27.82 -5.58 10.63
C PHE A 407 -27.58 -6.35 11.93
N LEU A 408 -27.99 -5.74 13.04
CA LEU A 408 -28.06 -6.32 14.37
C LEU A 408 -29.51 -6.56 14.75
N ASN A 409 -29.80 -7.71 15.34
CA ASN A 409 -31.12 -7.97 15.94
C ASN A 409 -31.31 -7.09 17.17
N ILE A 410 -32.34 -6.23 17.14
CA ILE A 410 -32.72 -5.33 18.24
C ILE A 410 -34.23 -5.45 18.49
N SER A 411 -34.64 -5.20 19.73
CA SER A 411 -36.05 -5.16 20.14
C SER A 411 -36.37 -3.79 20.74
N TYR A 412 -37.38 -3.09 20.20
CA TYR A 412 -37.74 -1.75 20.62
C TYR A 412 -38.98 -1.75 21.53
N HIS A 413 -38.81 -1.44 22.81
CA HIS A 413 -39.92 -1.33 23.77
C HIS A 413 -40.56 0.08 23.81
N MET A 414 -40.02 1.02 23.04
CA MET A 414 -40.43 2.43 22.96
C MET A 414 -40.77 2.83 21.51
N PRO A 415 -41.62 3.85 21.28
CA PRO A 415 -42.06 4.28 19.95
C PRO A 415 -40.93 4.36 18.91
N THR A 416 -40.92 3.41 17.97
CA THR A 416 -39.92 3.29 16.91
C THR A 416 -40.59 2.88 15.59
N THR A 417 -40.28 3.57 14.50
CA THR A 417 -40.86 3.36 13.18
C THR A 417 -39.96 2.51 12.28
N CYS A 418 -40.56 1.86 11.29
CA CYS A 418 -39.84 1.16 10.23
C CYS A 418 -39.62 2.09 9.04
N GLU A 419 -38.44 2.01 8.46
CA GLU A 419 -38.06 2.81 7.29
C GLU A 419 -38.59 2.22 5.97
N VAL A 420 -39.15 1.00 6.00
CA VAL A 420 -39.64 0.29 4.81
C VAL A 420 -41.16 0.17 4.78
N CYS A 421 -41.82 0.19 5.95
CA CYS A 421 -43.28 0.05 6.02
C CYS A 421 -43.90 0.90 7.13
N PRO A 422 -45.21 1.21 7.05
CA PRO A 422 -45.89 2.03 8.06
C PRO A 422 -46.23 1.27 9.35
N LYS A 423 -45.90 -0.03 9.46
CA LYS A 423 -46.21 -0.82 10.67
C LYS A 423 -45.33 -0.37 11.84
N PRO A 424 -45.85 -0.33 13.07
CA PRO A 424 -45.03 -0.02 14.23
C PRO A 424 -43.97 -1.10 14.45
N MET A 425 -42.75 -0.69 14.81
CA MET A 425 -41.62 -1.59 15.10
C MET A 425 -41.39 -1.76 16.61
N TRP A 426 -42.38 -1.42 17.42
CA TRP A 426 -42.22 -1.40 18.86
C TRP A 426 -43.44 -1.95 19.59
N ASN A 427 -43.23 -2.47 20.80
CA ASN A 427 -44.28 -2.82 21.74
C ASN A 427 -43.68 -2.92 23.15
N MET A 428 -44.39 -2.44 24.17
CA MET A 428 -43.87 -2.37 25.54
C MET A 428 -43.54 -3.74 26.15
N PHE A 429 -44.28 -4.80 25.83
CA PHE A 429 -44.10 -6.13 26.45
C PHE A 429 -43.57 -7.18 25.47
N ARG A 430 -43.96 -7.11 24.20
CA ARG A 430 -43.57 -8.07 23.16
C ARG A 430 -43.25 -7.36 21.84
N PRO A 431 -42.10 -6.68 21.74
CA PRO A 431 -41.71 -5.96 20.54
C PRO A 431 -41.57 -6.91 19.34
N PRO A 432 -42.02 -6.49 18.15
CA PRO A 432 -41.77 -7.24 16.92
C PRO A 432 -40.27 -7.41 16.65
N PRO A 433 -39.82 -8.52 16.02
CA PRO A 433 -38.44 -8.70 15.61
C PRO A 433 -37.97 -7.58 14.67
N ALA A 434 -36.88 -6.92 15.03
CA ALA A 434 -36.34 -5.78 14.29
C ALA A 434 -34.83 -5.89 14.08
N LEU A 435 -34.36 -5.19 13.06
CA LEU A 435 -32.98 -5.09 12.64
C LEU A 435 -32.56 -3.63 12.60
N GLU A 436 -31.42 -3.31 13.20
CA GLU A 436 -30.77 -1.99 13.11
C GLU A 436 -29.43 -2.14 12.41
N CYS A 437 -29.19 -1.33 11.37
CA CYS A 437 -27.86 -1.30 10.75
C CYS A 437 -26.86 -0.65 11.70
N ARG A 438 -25.76 -1.35 12.01
CA ARG A 438 -24.67 -0.81 12.84
C ARG A 438 -24.04 0.45 12.27
N ARG A 439 -24.03 0.57 10.93
CA ARG A 439 -23.37 1.65 10.19
C ARG A 439 -24.29 2.86 10.05
N CYS A 440 -25.33 2.74 9.21
CA CYS A 440 -26.22 3.87 8.88
C CYS A 440 -27.41 4.04 9.83
N ARG A 441 -27.55 3.17 10.85
CA ARG A 441 -28.62 3.21 11.85
C ARG A 441 -30.05 3.10 11.28
N ILE A 442 -30.20 2.66 10.02
CA ILE A 442 -31.51 2.35 9.44
C ILE A 442 -32.16 1.22 10.25
N LYS A 443 -33.47 1.33 10.48
CA LYS A 443 -34.25 0.38 11.27
C LYS A 443 -35.30 -0.26 10.38
N ILE A 444 -35.33 -1.59 10.35
CA ILE A 444 -36.30 -2.36 9.58
C ILE A 444 -36.83 -3.55 10.39
N HIS A 445 -38.04 -4.04 10.08
CA HIS A 445 -38.50 -5.32 10.62
C HIS A 445 -37.68 -6.47 10.03
N LYS A 446 -37.44 -7.52 10.82
CA LYS A 446 -36.73 -8.72 10.35
C LYS A 446 -37.46 -9.40 9.17
N ASP A 447 -38.80 -9.35 9.18
CA ASP A 447 -39.66 -9.87 8.11
C ASP A 447 -39.30 -9.36 6.71
N HIS A 448 -38.84 -8.11 6.57
CA HIS A 448 -38.48 -7.54 5.26
C HIS A 448 -37.28 -8.25 4.64
N LEU A 449 -36.34 -8.72 5.48
CA LEU A 449 -35.20 -9.50 5.03
C LEU A 449 -35.58 -10.96 4.79
N ASP A 450 -36.33 -11.56 5.71
CA ASP A 450 -36.69 -12.99 5.68
C ASP A 450 -37.62 -13.34 4.49
N LYS A 451 -38.51 -12.41 4.11
CA LYS A 451 -39.42 -12.56 2.96
C LYS A 451 -38.79 -12.16 1.62
N LYS A 452 -37.51 -11.73 1.61
CA LYS A 452 -36.80 -11.19 0.43
C LYS A 452 -37.59 -10.08 -0.27
N GLU A 453 -38.22 -9.20 0.50
CA GLU A 453 -38.86 -8.01 -0.07
C GLU A 453 -37.75 -7.06 -0.51
N ASP A 454 -37.64 -6.78 -1.81
CA ASP A 454 -36.52 -6.03 -2.40
C ASP A 454 -36.53 -4.52 -2.07
N ASN A 455 -37.35 -4.12 -1.10
CA ASN A 455 -37.69 -2.74 -0.74
C ASN A 455 -36.66 -2.09 0.21
N VAL A 456 -35.65 -2.83 0.68
CA VAL A 456 -34.58 -2.24 1.51
C VAL A 456 -33.58 -1.51 0.61
N PRO A 457 -33.38 -0.19 0.78
CA PRO A 457 -32.39 0.56 0.00
C PRO A 457 -30.96 0.17 0.41
N PRO A 458 -29.96 0.25 -0.50
CA PRO A 458 -28.56 0.01 -0.18
C PRO A 458 -28.04 0.87 0.96
N CYS A 459 -27.07 0.36 1.73
CA CYS A 459 -26.51 1.10 2.86
C CYS A 459 -25.70 2.30 2.36
N LYS A 460 -26.12 3.49 2.78
CA LYS A 460 -25.40 4.75 2.52
C LYS A 460 -23.97 4.76 3.07
N LEU A 461 -23.67 3.86 4.01
CA LEU A 461 -22.37 3.70 4.66
C LEU A 461 -21.78 2.29 4.41
N HIS A 462 -22.17 1.63 3.32
CA HIS A 462 -21.53 0.37 2.93
C HIS A 462 -20.08 0.61 2.51
N TYR A 463 -19.22 -0.34 2.89
CA TYR A 463 -17.83 -0.41 2.46
C TYR A 463 -17.79 -1.10 1.09
N ASP A 464 -17.55 -0.32 0.05
CA ASP A 464 -17.22 -0.80 -1.29
C ASP A 464 -15.69 -0.72 -1.46
N PRO A 465 -15.01 -1.74 -2.03
CA PRO A 465 -13.60 -1.65 -2.44
C PRO A 465 -13.27 -0.42 -3.33
N SER A 466 -14.30 0.23 -3.88
CA SER A 466 -14.22 1.49 -4.64
C SER A 466 -14.61 2.75 -3.85
N TYR A 467 -14.63 2.74 -2.51
CA TYR A 467 -15.02 3.92 -1.71
C TYR A 467 -14.11 5.12 -2.03
N ALA A 468 -14.72 6.17 -2.60
CA ALA A 468 -14.05 7.40 -2.93
C ALA A 468 -13.79 8.19 -1.64
N LYS A 469 -12.52 8.45 -1.35
CA LYS A 469 -12.08 9.35 -0.29
C LYS A 469 -11.87 10.74 -0.84
N GLU A 470 -12.11 11.72 0.03
CA GLU A 470 -11.80 13.12 -0.21
C GLU A 470 -10.61 13.56 0.65
N LEU A 471 -9.71 14.35 0.06
CA LEU A 471 -8.67 15.07 0.79
C LEU A 471 -8.77 16.55 0.46
N LEU A 472 -8.97 17.36 1.49
CA LEU A 472 -8.93 18.82 1.39
C LEU A 472 -7.49 19.30 1.54
N LEU A 473 -7.10 20.25 0.70
CA LEU A 473 -5.78 20.84 0.66
C LEU A 473 -5.90 22.36 0.65
N LEU A 474 -5.20 23.03 1.56
CA LEU A 474 -5.11 24.48 1.64
C LEU A 474 -3.79 24.93 1.03
N ALA A 475 -3.86 25.79 0.01
CA ALA A 475 -2.70 26.42 -0.61
C ALA A 475 -2.32 27.73 0.13
N PRO A 476 -1.06 28.22 -0.01
CA PRO A 476 -0.62 29.46 0.61
C PRO A 476 -1.38 30.70 0.10
N SER A 477 -1.65 30.75 -1.20
CA SER A 477 -2.41 31.83 -1.86
C SER A 477 -3.51 31.29 -2.79
N VAL A 478 -4.37 32.20 -3.28
CA VAL A 478 -5.42 31.84 -4.27
C VAL A 478 -4.78 31.49 -5.61
N ASP A 479 -3.71 32.18 -5.99
CA ASP A 479 -2.98 31.90 -7.22
C ASP A 479 -2.30 30.54 -7.15
N ASP A 480 -1.70 30.19 -6.01
CA ASP A 480 -1.14 28.86 -5.78
C ASP A 480 -2.23 27.78 -5.89
N GLN A 481 -3.39 28.01 -5.29
CA GLN A 481 -4.53 27.09 -5.39
C GLN A 481 -4.90 26.81 -6.85
N GLN A 482 -4.97 27.86 -7.68
CA GLN A 482 -5.27 27.73 -9.10
C GLN A 482 -4.17 26.95 -9.84
N GLN A 483 -2.91 27.28 -9.59
CA GLN A 483 -1.76 26.57 -10.20
C GLN A 483 -1.75 25.09 -9.82
N TRP A 484 -1.97 24.76 -8.54
CA TRP A 484 -2.06 23.37 -8.06
C TRP A 484 -3.19 22.61 -8.73
N VAL A 485 -4.41 23.19 -8.79
CA VAL A 485 -5.56 22.55 -9.44
C VAL A 485 -5.31 22.34 -10.93
N VAL A 486 -4.75 23.32 -11.64
CA VAL A 486 -4.46 23.20 -13.09
C VAL A 486 -3.42 22.12 -13.36
N ARG A 487 -2.27 22.15 -12.65
CA ARG A 487 -1.20 21.16 -12.85
C ARG A 487 -1.64 19.75 -12.47
N LEU A 488 -2.30 19.58 -11.32
CA LEU A 488 -2.84 18.28 -10.89
C LEU A 488 -3.92 17.78 -11.85
N SER A 489 -4.82 18.65 -12.34
CA SER A 489 -5.86 18.26 -13.28
C SER A 489 -5.26 17.74 -14.59
N ARG A 490 -4.27 18.44 -15.14
CA ARG A 490 -3.52 18.00 -16.32
C ARG A 490 -2.82 16.66 -16.09
N LYS A 491 -2.22 16.45 -14.91
CA LYS A 491 -1.55 15.20 -14.54
C LYS A 491 -2.53 14.04 -14.38
N ILE A 492 -3.67 14.26 -13.71
CA ILE A 492 -4.74 13.26 -13.53
C ILE A 492 -5.40 12.92 -14.88
N GLN A 493 -5.52 13.87 -15.80
CA GLN A 493 -6.02 13.58 -17.15
C GLN A 493 -5.06 12.72 -17.97
N LYS A 494 -3.74 12.85 -17.76
CA LYS A 494 -2.71 12.06 -18.47
C LYS A 494 -2.47 10.69 -17.84
N CYS A 495 -2.43 10.60 -16.51
CA CYS A 495 -1.97 9.43 -15.76
C CYS A 495 -2.96 8.94 -14.70
N GLY A 496 -4.12 9.59 -14.58
CA GLY A 496 -5.11 9.28 -13.55
C GLY A 496 -6.06 8.14 -13.93
N PHE A 497 -7.05 7.91 -13.06
CA PHE A 497 -7.96 6.76 -13.17
C PHE A 497 -8.63 6.61 -14.53
N LYS A 498 -9.08 7.74 -15.13
CA LYS A 498 -9.75 7.73 -16.44
C LYS A 498 -8.80 7.39 -17.59
N ALA A 499 -7.57 7.92 -17.58
CA ALA A 499 -6.57 7.70 -18.63
C ALA A 499 -6.08 6.24 -18.68
N ASN A 500 -5.94 5.63 -17.50
CA ASN A 500 -5.48 4.25 -17.40
C ASN A 500 -6.57 3.26 -17.81
N ASN A 501 -7.85 3.56 -17.52
CA ASN A 501 -8.97 2.75 -17.97
C ASN A 501 -9.30 2.93 -19.46
N SER A 502 -9.05 4.10 -20.06
CA SER A 502 -9.21 4.27 -21.52
C SER A 502 -8.19 3.46 -22.33
N ASN A 503 -6.94 3.39 -21.88
CA ASN A 503 -5.91 2.57 -22.53
C ASN A 503 -6.17 1.05 -22.41
N ALA A 504 -6.88 0.62 -21.36
CA ALA A 504 -7.30 -0.78 -21.20
C ALA A 504 -8.44 -1.17 -22.16
N ILE A 505 -9.28 -0.22 -22.58
CA ILE A 505 -10.41 -0.47 -23.49
C ILE A 505 -9.95 -0.53 -24.95
N ASP A 506 -8.93 0.23 -25.36
CA ASP A 506 -8.42 0.20 -26.74
C ASP A 506 -7.71 -1.12 -27.12
N SER A 507 -7.41 -1.98 -26.14
CA SER A 507 -6.84 -3.32 -26.38
C SER A 507 -7.91 -4.40 -26.65
N SER A 508 -9.20 -4.10 -26.48
CA SER A 508 -10.28 -5.03 -26.83
C SER A 508 -11.47 -4.30 -27.45
N ALA A 509 -11.83 -4.70 -28.67
CA ALA A 509 -13.01 -4.29 -29.43
C ALA A 509 -12.84 -3.06 -30.36
N LYS A 510 -12.13 -3.28 -31.47
CA LYS A 510 -12.65 -2.84 -32.77
C LYS A 510 -13.82 -3.75 -33.15
N ILE A 511 -15.04 -3.37 -32.75
CA ILE A 511 -16.25 -3.80 -33.44
C ILE A 511 -16.94 -2.52 -33.90
N SER A 512 -16.73 -2.21 -35.18
CA SER A 512 -17.36 -1.09 -35.88
C SER A 512 -18.85 -1.37 -36.08
N PRO A 513 -19.76 -0.42 -35.86
CA PRO A 513 -21.14 -0.54 -36.30
C PRO A 513 -21.27 0.01 -37.72
N ARG A 514 -21.37 -0.93 -38.69
CA ARG A 514 -21.66 -0.78 -40.13
C ARG A 514 -20.63 -0.07 -41.02
#